data_AF-A0AAU6S2H0-F1
#
_entry.id   AF-A0AAU6S2H0-F1
#
_cell.length_a   1.000
_cell.length_b   1.000
_cell.length_c   1.000
_cell.angle_alpha   90.00
_cell.angle_beta   90.00
_cell.angle_gamma   90.00
#
_symmetry.space_group_name_H-M   'P 1'
#
loop_
_entity.id
_entity.type
_entity.pdbx_description
1 polymer ?
#
loop_
_entity_poly.entity_id
_entity_poly.type
_entity_poly.pdbx_seq_one_letter_code
_entity_poly.pdbx_strand_id
1 'polypeptide(L)'
;MNTITEEFIWSSLKSLYKKNNKDFMGTGIIFYTDLSNLPFISLNKNTDEDSLLNKNFIELIYRLSLKQSPYHDGFHFFNMDLMTLTHISQYLAPVIEINDTSVLDAIRPCGAREMTAYLTSLTKGIVSVGLVSHVDGIKVYRNGNCIRES
;
A
#
# COMPACT_ATOMS: atom_id res chain seq x y z
N MET A 1 -4.07 1.20 -17.76
CA MET A 1 -4.17 -0.04 -16.95
C MET A 1 -5.32 -0.86 -17.52
N ASN A 2 -5.19 -2.19 -17.62
CA ASN A 2 -6.32 -2.99 -18.09
C ASN A 2 -7.29 -3.27 -16.91
N THR A 3 -8.55 -3.54 -17.23
CA THR A 3 -9.63 -3.76 -16.25
C THR A 3 -9.32 -4.92 -15.29
N ILE A 4 -8.55 -5.92 -15.75
CA ILE A 4 -8.18 -7.09 -14.95
C ILE A 4 -7.30 -6.68 -13.76
N THR A 5 -6.31 -5.82 -13.99
CA THR A 5 -5.41 -5.37 -12.93
C THR A 5 -6.14 -4.57 -11.87
N GLU A 6 -7.05 -3.67 -12.27
CA GLU A 6 -7.86 -2.87 -11.35
C GLU A 6 -8.76 -3.75 -10.48
N GLU A 7 -9.41 -4.75 -11.07
CA GLU A 7 -10.27 -5.66 -10.32
C GLU A 7 -9.49 -6.62 -9.43
N PHE A 8 -8.28 -7.04 -9.81
CA PHE A 8 -7.40 -7.80 -8.91
C PHE A 8 -7.07 -6.98 -7.64
N ILE A 9 -6.63 -5.74 -7.80
CA ILE A 9 -6.29 -4.86 -6.67
C ILE A 9 -7.52 -4.66 -5.78
N TRP A 10 -8.64 -4.28 -6.38
CA TRP A 10 -9.84 -4.00 -5.62
C TRP A 10 -10.41 -5.22 -4.89
N SER A 11 -10.50 -6.36 -5.58
CA SER A 11 -10.99 -7.62 -4.96
C SER A 11 -10.07 -8.10 -3.85
N SER A 12 -8.75 -7.88 -3.98
CA SER A 12 -7.78 -8.17 -2.93
C SER A 12 -8.01 -7.31 -1.69
N LEU A 13 -8.11 -5.99 -1.85
CA LEU A 13 -8.36 -5.07 -0.74
C LEU A 13 -9.72 -5.34 -0.07
N LYS A 14 -10.76 -5.66 -0.85
CA LYS A 14 -12.06 -6.11 -0.30
C LYS A 14 -11.95 -7.40 0.50
N SER A 15 -11.19 -8.38 0.01
CA SER A 15 -10.98 -9.64 0.71
C SER A 15 -10.26 -9.43 2.04
N LEU A 16 -9.28 -8.51 2.06
CA LEU A 16 -8.57 -8.12 3.27
C LEU A 16 -9.49 -7.36 4.25
N TYR A 17 -10.26 -6.39 3.76
CA TYR A 17 -11.20 -5.62 4.58
C TYR A 17 -12.27 -6.51 5.24
N LYS A 18 -12.77 -7.54 4.55
CA LYS A 18 -13.71 -8.52 5.14
C LYS A 18 -13.14 -9.31 6.32
N LYS A 19 -11.81 -9.42 6.43
CA LYS A 19 -11.13 -10.07 7.56
C LYS A 19 -10.83 -9.12 8.71
N ASN A 20 -11.04 -7.83 8.51
CA ASN A 20 -10.73 -6.79 9.47
C ASN A 20 -11.50 -7.02 10.79
N ASN A 21 -10.79 -6.86 11.90
CA ASN A 21 -11.32 -6.95 13.24
C ASN A 21 -10.70 -5.84 14.10
N LYS A 22 -11.09 -5.75 15.37
CA LYS A 22 -10.58 -4.71 16.29
C LYS A 22 -9.05 -4.69 16.48
N ASP A 23 -8.35 -5.77 16.16
CA ASP A 23 -6.90 -5.91 16.31
C ASP A 23 -6.14 -5.61 15.00
N PHE A 24 -6.85 -5.32 13.91
CA PHE A 24 -6.26 -4.94 12.64
C PHE A 24 -5.97 -3.44 12.61
N MET A 25 -4.70 -3.08 12.49
CA MET A 25 -4.21 -1.69 12.61
C MET A 25 -4.39 -0.85 11.34
N GLY A 26 -4.95 -1.46 10.29
CA GLY A 26 -4.88 -0.94 8.94
C GLY A 26 -3.54 -1.22 8.28
N THR A 27 -3.52 -1.19 6.95
CA THR A 27 -2.32 -1.46 6.16
C THR A 27 -2.33 -0.69 4.85
N GLY A 28 -1.12 -0.38 4.37
CA GLY A 28 -0.90 0.15 3.04
C GLY A 28 -0.21 -0.88 2.17
N ILE A 29 -0.72 -1.06 0.94
CA ILE A 29 -0.12 -1.93 -0.07
C ILE A 29 0.23 -1.09 -1.29
N ILE A 30 1.49 -1.16 -1.71
CA ILE A 30 1.96 -0.56 -2.95
C ILE A 30 1.99 -1.64 -4.02
N PHE A 31 1.18 -1.44 -5.06
CA PHE A 31 1.21 -2.26 -6.26
C PHE A 31 2.14 -1.60 -7.26
N TYR A 32 3.20 -2.28 -7.68
CA TYR A 32 4.24 -1.68 -8.51
C TYR A 32 4.71 -2.63 -9.62
N THR A 33 5.34 -2.05 -10.63
CA THR A 33 6.11 -2.74 -11.67
C THR A 33 7.59 -2.35 -11.63
N ASP A 34 7.91 -1.13 -11.17
CA ASP A 34 9.27 -0.64 -11.01
C ASP A 34 9.41 0.19 -9.72
N LEU A 35 10.50 0.00 -8.98
CA LEU A 35 10.82 0.71 -7.74
C LEU A 35 11.98 1.71 -7.90
N SER A 36 12.57 1.83 -9.10
CA SER A 36 13.78 2.65 -9.32
C SER A 36 13.63 4.12 -8.90
N ASN A 37 12.40 4.63 -8.84
CA ASN A 37 12.11 6.02 -8.48
C ASN A 37 11.46 6.16 -7.08
N LEU A 38 11.36 5.08 -6.31
CA LEU A 38 10.76 5.10 -4.99
C LEU A 38 11.82 4.82 -3.93
N PRO A 39 12.24 5.80 -3.11
CA PRO A 39 13.11 5.54 -1.98
C PRO A 39 12.32 4.86 -0.85
N PHE A 40 12.83 3.72 -0.38
CA PHE A 40 12.26 2.98 0.73
C PHE A 40 13.34 2.34 1.60
N ILE A 41 12.98 2.05 2.85
CA ILE A 41 13.84 1.28 3.76
C ILE A 41 12.97 0.38 4.63
N SER A 42 13.47 -0.83 4.93
CA SER A 42 12.78 -1.73 5.83
C SER A 42 12.74 -1.15 7.24
N LEU A 43 11.56 -1.11 7.86
CA LEU A 43 11.40 -0.76 9.28
C LEU A 43 11.90 -1.88 10.20
N ASN A 44 12.04 -3.09 9.66
CA ASN A 44 12.41 -4.27 10.41
C ASN A 44 13.76 -4.82 9.91
N LYS A 45 14.71 -5.00 10.83
CA LYS A 45 16.09 -5.44 10.51
C LYS A 45 16.16 -6.88 9.99
N ASN A 46 15.28 -7.75 10.48
CA ASN A 46 15.22 -9.16 10.13
C ASN A 46 13.81 -9.47 9.61
N THR A 47 13.60 -9.29 8.31
CA THR A 47 12.38 -9.83 7.70
C THR A 47 12.66 -11.28 7.43
N ASP A 48 11.97 -12.17 8.15
CA ASP A 48 12.10 -13.60 7.95
C ASP A 48 11.59 -13.94 6.54
N GLU A 49 12.49 -14.29 5.61
CA GLU A 49 12.12 -14.61 4.22
C GLU A 49 11.17 -15.82 4.17
N ASP A 50 11.24 -16.74 5.14
CA ASP A 50 10.31 -17.86 5.26
C ASP A 50 8.87 -17.40 5.59
N SER A 51 8.73 -16.20 6.16
CA SER A 51 7.42 -15.62 6.42
C SER A 51 6.66 -15.26 5.13
N LEU A 52 7.40 -15.00 4.04
CA LEU A 52 6.91 -14.64 2.70
C LEU A 52 6.60 -15.86 1.83
N LEU A 53 7.23 -17.01 2.08
CA LEU A 53 7.11 -18.19 1.23
C LEU A 53 5.74 -18.89 1.40
N ASN A 54 5.12 -19.24 0.28
CA ASN A 54 3.96 -20.14 0.15
C ASN A 54 2.68 -19.75 0.91
N LYS A 55 2.39 -18.45 1.05
CA LYS A 55 1.15 -18.00 1.71
C LYS A 55 0.26 -17.23 0.75
N ASN A 56 -1.05 -17.48 0.89
CA ASN A 56 -2.08 -16.67 0.25
C ASN A 56 -1.83 -15.20 0.62
N PHE A 57 -1.63 -14.35 -0.39
CA PHE A 57 -1.32 -12.92 -0.23
C PHE A 57 -2.24 -12.22 0.78
N ILE A 58 -3.54 -12.48 0.72
CA ILE A 58 -4.54 -11.83 1.60
C ILE A 58 -4.33 -12.26 3.04
N GLU A 59 -4.11 -13.55 3.28
CA GLU A 59 -3.90 -14.08 4.62
C GLU A 59 -2.57 -13.58 5.21
N LEU A 60 -1.54 -13.49 4.38
CA LEU A 60 -0.25 -12.96 4.79
C LEU A 60 -0.37 -11.49 5.21
N ILE A 61 -0.94 -10.63 4.37
CA ILE A 61 -1.13 -9.21 4.71
C ILE A 61 -2.00 -9.07 5.96
N TYR A 62 -3.09 -9.82 6.06
CA TYR A 62 -3.94 -9.80 7.26
C TYR A 62 -3.13 -10.04 8.53
N ARG A 63 -2.34 -11.13 8.57
CA ARG A 63 -1.48 -11.46 9.71
C ARG A 63 -0.45 -10.37 10.01
N LEU A 64 0.17 -9.80 8.97
CA LEU A 64 1.15 -8.73 9.12
C LEU A 64 0.55 -7.46 9.71
N SER A 65 -0.74 -7.20 9.43
CA SER A 65 -1.47 -5.99 9.83
C SER A 65 -2.09 -6.07 11.24
N LEU A 66 -1.96 -7.21 11.93
CA LEU A 66 -2.45 -7.37 13.30
C LEU A 66 -1.58 -6.59 14.28
N LYS A 67 -2.18 -6.01 15.32
CA LYS A 67 -1.52 -5.22 16.36
C LYS A 67 -0.31 -5.90 17.02
N GLN A 68 -0.35 -7.23 17.15
CA GLN A 68 0.74 -8.02 17.72
C GLN A 68 1.91 -8.27 16.77
N SER A 69 1.73 -8.04 15.47
CA SER A 69 2.77 -8.21 14.46
C SER A 69 3.74 -7.04 14.53
N PRO A 70 5.07 -7.25 14.51
CA PRO A 70 6.02 -6.14 14.40
C PRO A 70 6.00 -5.46 13.02
N TYR A 71 5.26 -6.05 12.07
CA TYR A 71 5.21 -5.63 10.67
C TYR A 71 3.95 -4.82 10.30
N HIS A 72 3.13 -4.42 11.29
CA HIS A 72 1.86 -3.72 11.02
C HIS A 72 2.05 -2.27 10.57
N ASP A 73 3.22 -1.69 10.84
CA ASP A 73 3.58 -0.35 10.42
C ASP A 73 4.30 -0.31 9.06
N GLY A 74 4.17 0.82 8.39
CA GLY A 74 4.70 1.04 7.04
C GLY A 74 3.79 0.49 5.94
N PHE A 75 4.39 0.18 4.80
CA PHE A 75 3.73 -0.33 3.60
C PHE A 75 4.33 -1.68 3.19
N HIS A 76 3.51 -2.52 2.57
CA HIS A 76 3.98 -3.76 1.93
C HIS A 76 3.93 -3.60 0.41
N PHE A 77 4.88 -4.20 -0.30
CA PHE A 77 5.00 -4.01 -1.75
C PHE A 77 4.65 -5.29 -2.49
N PHE A 78 3.72 -5.18 -3.42
CA PHE A 78 3.28 -6.26 -4.28
C PHE A 78 3.73 -5.98 -5.71
N ASN A 79 4.59 -6.85 -6.24
CA ASN A 79 5.05 -6.78 -7.61
C ASN A 79 3.96 -7.33 -8.54
N MET A 80 3.48 -6.50 -9.47
CA MET A 80 2.38 -6.82 -10.37
C MET A 80 2.79 -7.73 -11.53
N ASP A 81 4.06 -7.73 -11.93
CA ASP A 81 4.56 -8.57 -13.01
C ASP A 81 4.84 -9.99 -12.51
N LEU A 82 5.38 -10.11 -11.29
CA LEU A 82 5.67 -11.37 -10.62
C LEU A 82 4.46 -11.92 -9.82
N MET A 83 3.41 -11.12 -9.65
CA MET A 83 2.23 -11.44 -8.87
C MET A 83 2.55 -11.93 -7.44
N THR A 84 3.50 -11.27 -6.77
CA THR A 84 3.98 -11.68 -5.44
C THR A 84 4.29 -10.50 -4.53
N LEU A 85 4.16 -10.74 -3.22
CA LEU A 85 4.60 -9.82 -2.18
C LEU A 85 6.13 -9.88 -2.09
N THR A 86 6.81 -8.74 -2.27
CA THR A 86 8.27 -8.67 -2.32
C THR A 86 8.89 -7.96 -1.13
N HIS A 87 8.17 -7.01 -0.52
CA HIS A 87 8.68 -6.25 0.63
C HIS A 87 7.61 -6.13 1.70
N ILE A 88 8.02 -6.20 2.97
CA ILE A 88 7.14 -6.10 4.14
C ILE A 88 7.56 -4.92 5.00
N SER A 89 6.61 -4.12 5.49
CA SER A 89 6.86 -3.10 6.52
C SER A 89 7.98 -2.14 6.12
N GLN A 90 7.77 -1.49 4.97
CA GLN A 90 8.68 -0.50 4.42
C GLN A 90 8.25 0.89 4.86
N TYR A 91 9.24 1.67 5.29
CA TYR A 91 9.11 3.12 5.39
C TYR A 91 9.33 3.73 4.01
N LEU A 92 8.54 4.76 3.72
CA LEU A 92 8.58 5.51 2.48
C LEU A 92 8.84 6.97 2.79
N ALA A 93 9.70 7.59 2.00
CA ALA A 93 9.85 9.03 1.95
C ALA A 93 9.65 9.48 0.49
N PRO A 94 8.40 9.54 0.00
CA PRO A 94 8.13 9.89 -1.39
C PRO A 94 8.77 11.23 -1.74
N VAL A 95 9.49 11.29 -2.86
CA VAL A 95 10.09 12.55 -3.31
C VAL A 95 8.98 13.47 -3.79
N ILE A 96 8.94 14.66 -3.21
CA ILE A 96 7.96 15.68 -3.52
C ILE A 96 8.56 16.57 -4.63
N GLU A 97 8.34 16.19 -5.89
CA GLU A 97 8.70 17.04 -7.05
C GLU A 97 7.55 18.01 -7.36
N ILE A 98 7.41 19.04 -6.52
CA ILE A 98 6.39 20.07 -6.73
C ILE A 98 7.00 21.21 -7.53
N ASN A 99 6.74 21.20 -8.83
CA ASN A 99 7.00 22.35 -9.69
C ASN A 99 5.84 23.38 -9.66
N ASP A 100 4.67 22.96 -9.18
CA ASP A 100 3.46 23.79 -9.08
C ASP A 100 2.79 23.58 -7.72
N THR A 101 2.93 24.57 -6.82
CA THR A 101 2.38 24.52 -5.46
C THR A 101 0.86 24.57 -5.43
N SER A 102 0.17 24.93 -6.51
CA SER A 102 -1.31 24.92 -6.56
C SER A 102 -1.89 23.51 -6.43
N VAL A 103 -1.10 22.48 -6.76
CA VAL A 103 -1.47 21.07 -6.55
C VAL A 103 -1.57 20.75 -5.06
N LEU A 104 -0.77 21.41 -4.19
CA LEU A 104 -0.84 21.23 -2.74
C LEU A 104 -2.14 21.73 -2.14
N ASP A 105 -2.72 22.79 -2.69
CA ASP A 105 -3.98 23.35 -2.17
C ASP A 105 -5.19 22.44 -2.49
N ALA A 106 -5.04 21.56 -3.49
CA ALA A 106 -6.02 20.53 -3.84
C ALA A 106 -5.84 19.22 -3.04
N ILE A 107 -4.71 19.04 -2.34
CA ILE A 107 -4.38 17.84 -1.58
C ILE A 107 -5.20 17.83 -0.27
N ARG A 108 -6.22 16.97 -0.22
CA ARG A 108 -7.00 16.66 1.00
C ARG A 108 -6.81 15.24 1.61
N PRO A 109 -5.63 14.61 1.64
CA PRO A 109 -5.42 13.38 2.41
C PRO A 109 -5.56 13.64 3.91
N CYS A 110 -6.25 12.75 4.61
CA CYS A 110 -6.37 12.79 6.07
C CYS A 110 -5.28 11.90 6.71
N GLY A 111 -4.19 12.53 7.16
CA GLY A 111 -3.14 11.86 7.93
C GLY A 111 -1.97 11.29 7.12
N ALA A 112 -0.95 10.82 7.85
CA ALA A 112 0.36 10.51 7.27
C ALA A 112 0.34 9.34 6.28
N ARG A 113 -0.40 8.26 6.58
CA ARG A 113 -0.51 7.09 5.70
C ARG A 113 -1.24 7.43 4.40
N GLU A 114 -2.30 8.23 4.49
CA GLU A 114 -3.06 8.68 3.31
C GLU A 114 -2.23 9.61 2.42
N MET A 115 -1.53 10.59 3.03
CA MET A 115 -0.59 11.45 2.32
C MET A 115 0.51 10.66 1.62
N THR A 116 1.09 9.67 2.31
CA THR A 116 2.13 8.81 1.74
C THR A 116 1.61 8.02 0.55
N ALA A 117 0.38 7.48 0.63
CA ALA A 117 -0.24 6.75 -0.47
C ALA A 117 -0.50 7.65 -1.68
N TYR A 118 -1.02 8.86 -1.45
CA TYR A 118 -1.21 9.87 -2.48
C TYR A 118 0.10 10.17 -3.20
N LEU A 119 1.15 10.57 -2.47
CA LEU A 119 2.42 10.98 -3.05
C LEU A 119 3.12 9.80 -3.77
N THR A 120 3.10 8.62 -3.15
CA THR A 120 3.68 7.43 -3.77
C THR A 120 2.95 7.05 -5.07
N SER A 121 1.64 7.28 -5.16
CA SER A 121 0.88 7.02 -6.38
C SER A 121 1.24 7.92 -7.57
N LEU A 122 1.98 9.01 -7.34
CA LEU A 122 2.54 9.88 -8.39
C LEU A 122 3.88 9.35 -8.93
N THR A 123 4.50 8.38 -8.25
CA THR A 123 5.84 7.90 -8.60
C THR A 123 5.79 6.96 -9.80
N LYS A 124 6.66 7.19 -10.79
CA LYS A 124 6.79 6.31 -11.96
C LYS A 124 7.18 4.89 -11.52
N GLY A 125 6.44 3.91 -12.02
CA GLY A 125 6.60 2.49 -11.66
C GLY A 125 5.59 2.01 -10.62
N ILE A 126 4.86 2.92 -9.98
CA ILE A 126 3.75 2.59 -9.08
C ILE A 126 2.46 2.50 -9.87
N VAL A 127 1.79 1.35 -9.77
CA VAL A 127 0.51 1.07 -10.43
C VAL A 127 -0.64 1.69 -9.64
N SER A 128 -0.65 1.46 -8.33
CA SER A 128 -1.59 2.06 -7.39
C SER A 128 -1.13 1.86 -5.95
N VAL A 129 -1.71 2.61 -5.03
CA VAL A 129 -1.53 2.40 -3.59
C VAL A 129 -2.88 2.16 -2.95
N GLY A 130 -3.04 0.96 -2.37
CA GLY A 130 -4.25 0.57 -1.65
C GLY A 130 -4.08 0.79 -0.16
N LEU A 131 -5.08 1.38 0.48
CA LEU A 131 -5.20 1.49 1.92
C LEU A 131 -6.41 0.70 2.37
N VAL A 132 -6.25 -0.03 3.47
CA VAL A 132 -7.35 -0.70 4.17
C VAL A 132 -7.21 -0.36 5.65
N SER A 133 -8.24 0.20 6.27
CA SER A 133 -8.30 0.40 7.72
C SER A 133 -9.68 0.05 8.26
N HIS A 134 -9.78 -0.16 9.57
CA HIS A 134 -11.08 -0.37 10.24
C HIS A 134 -11.93 0.89 10.27
N VAL A 135 -11.30 2.07 10.26
CA VAL A 135 -11.99 3.35 10.48
C VAL A 135 -12.36 4.01 9.16
N ASP A 136 -11.46 3.98 8.18
CA ASP A 136 -11.57 4.74 6.91
C ASP A 136 -11.93 3.84 5.71
N GLY A 137 -12.19 2.55 5.97
CA GLY A 137 -12.58 1.60 4.93
C GLY A 137 -11.44 1.26 3.97
N ILE A 138 -11.75 1.21 2.68
CA ILE A 138 -10.78 0.97 1.61
C ILE A 138 -10.61 2.25 0.80
N LYS A 139 -9.38 2.61 0.46
CA LYS A 139 -9.07 3.66 -0.52
C LYS A 139 -8.01 3.19 -1.51
N VAL A 140 -8.12 3.61 -2.77
CA VAL A 140 -7.14 3.31 -3.82
C VAL A 140 -6.68 4.59 -4.49
N TYR A 141 -5.37 4.85 -4.42
CA TYR A 141 -4.73 6.00 -5.03
C TYR A 141 -3.99 5.62 -6.31
N ARG A 142 -4.12 6.46 -7.34
CA ARG A 142 -3.39 6.33 -8.60
C ARG A 142 -3.18 7.71 -9.20
N ASN A 143 -1.95 7.99 -9.66
CA ASN A 143 -1.61 9.25 -10.31
C ASN A 143 -2.08 10.47 -9.51
N GLY A 144 -1.93 10.43 -8.18
CA GLY A 144 -2.37 11.50 -7.28
C GLY A 144 -3.88 11.69 -7.20
N ASN A 145 -4.68 10.64 -7.41
CA ASN A 145 -6.14 10.70 -7.28
C ASN A 145 -6.65 9.49 -6.52
N CYS A 146 -7.64 9.69 -5.63
CA CYS A 146 -8.41 8.59 -5.06
C CYS A 146 -9.41 8.10 -6.13
N ILE A 147 -9.14 6.95 -6.73
CA ILE A 147 -9.96 6.42 -7.84
C ILE A 147 -11.11 5.53 -7.36
N ARG A 148 -11.06 5.07 -6.10
CA ARG A 148 -12.06 4.19 -5.51
C ARG A 148 -11.99 4.21 -3.99
N GLU A 149 -13.16 4.24 -3.35
CA GLU A 149 -13.30 4.16 -1.90
C GLU A 149 -14.55 3.36 -1.49
N SER A 150 -14.56 2.77 -0.28
CA SER A 150 -15.74 2.13 0.32
C SER A 150 -15.70 2.11 1.84
#